data_AF-A0A848EX41-F1
#
_entry.id   AF-A0A848EX41-F1
#
_cell.length_a   1.000
_cell.length_b   1.000
_cell.length_c   1.000
_cell.angle_alpha   90.00
_cell.angle_beta   90.00
_cell.angle_gamma   90.00
#
_symmetry.space_group_name_H-M   'P 1'
#
loop_
_entity.id
_entity.type
_entity.pdbx_description
1 polymer ?
#
loop_
_entity_poly.entity_id
_entity_poly.type
_entity_poly.pdbx_seq_one_letter_code
_entity_poly.pdbx_strand_id
1 'polypeptide(L)' 'MKNKVTALFRWEVIRFSWGVAVREKRTGKWTLAILNFNGQEIDLNGAEVELHENGIEFF' A
#
# COMPACT_ATOMS: atom_id res chain seq x y z
N MET A 1 20.73 7.41 -25.40
CA MET A 1 19.92 6.72 -24.37
C MET A 1 18.67 7.56 -24.12
N LYS A 2 17.46 7.02 -24.29
CA LYS A 2 16.24 7.75 -23.92
C LYS A 2 16.19 7.84 -22.39
N ASN A 3 16.17 9.06 -21.84
CA ASN A 3 15.94 9.25 -20.42
C ASN A 3 14.55 8.68 -20.08
N LYS A 4 14.51 7.55 -19.38
CA LYS A 4 13.27 6.96 -18.87
C LYS A 4 12.78 7.88 -17.76
N VAL A 5 11.79 8.72 -18.06
CA VAL A 5 11.15 9.57 -17.07
C VAL A 5 10.35 8.68 -16.13
N THR A 6 10.80 8.52 -14.90
CA THR A 6 10.04 7.86 -13.83
C THR A 6 9.14 8.90 -13.19
N ALA A 7 7.83 8.71 -13.28
CA ALA A 7 6.88 9.55 -12.58
C ALA A 7 7.03 9.35 -11.07
N LEU A 8 7.28 10.43 -10.33
CA LEU A 8 7.25 10.44 -8.88
C LEU A 8 5.82 10.74 -8.43
N PHE A 9 5.17 9.75 -7.83
CA PHE A 9 3.82 9.91 -7.28
C PHE A 9 3.88 10.26 -5.81
N ARG A 10 2.85 10.97 -5.32
CA ARG A 10 2.67 11.21 -3.90
C ARG A 10 2.06 9.98 -3.26
N TRP A 11 2.76 9.48 -2.24
CA TRP A 11 2.33 8.34 -1.44
C TRP A 11 1.67 8.82 -0.15
N GLU A 12 0.66 8.09 0.32
CA GLU A 12 0.05 8.27 1.63
C GLU A 12 0.31 7.04 2.48
N VAL A 13 0.66 7.26 3.75
CA VAL A 13 0.82 6.22 4.76
C VAL A 13 -0.35 6.34 5.73
N ILE A 14 -1.10 5.26 5.88
CA ILE A 14 -2.25 5.17 6.78
C ILE A 14 -1.92 4.14 7.87
N ARG A 15 -2.23 4.48 9.12
CA ARG A 15 -2.05 3.59 10.27
C ARG A 15 -3.37 2.87 10.55
N PHE A 16 -3.27 1.59 10.86
CA PHE A 16 -4.35 0.71 11.29
C PHE A 16 -3.95 0.05 12.62
N SER A 17 -4.93 -0.54 13.31
CA SER A 17 -4.65 -1.30 14.54
C SER A 17 -3.62 -2.44 14.33
N TRP A 18 -3.66 -3.09 13.17
CA TRP A 18 -2.81 -4.24 12.82
C TRP A 18 -1.48 -3.85 12.16
N GLY A 19 -1.31 -2.63 11.67
CA GLY A 19 -0.15 -2.26 10.86
C GLY A 19 -0.18 -0.86 10.25
N VAL A 20 0.64 -0.67 9.22
CA VAL A 20 0.59 0.51 8.35
C VAL A 20 0.40 0.07 6.91
N ALA A 21 -0.31 0.87 6.12
CA ALA A 21 -0.44 0.62 4.70
C ALA A 21 -0.14 1.87 3.89
N VAL A 22 0.38 1.65 2.68
CA VAL A 22 0.81 2.68 1.74
C VAL A 22 -0.07 2.61 0.51
N ARG A 23 -0.55 3.76 0.05
CA ARG A 23 -1.28 3.90 -1.21
C ARG A 23 -0.78 5.07 -2.04
N GLU A 24 -0.97 4.98 -3.36
CA GLU A 24 -0.80 6.13 -4.26
C GLU A 24 -1.95 7.12 -4.01
N LYS A 25 -1.65 8.35 -3.59
CA LYS A 25 -2.68 9.36 -3.23
C LYS A 25 -3.66 9.64 -4.37
N ARG A 26 -3.17 9.64 -5.61
CA ARG A 26 -3.95 10.03 -6.79
C ARG A 26 -5.02 9.00 -7.17
N THR A 27 -4.68 7.71 -7.05
CA THR A 27 -5.56 6.62 -7.47
C THR A 27 -6.24 5.92 -6.31
N GLY A 28 -5.74 6.14 -5.09
CA GLY A 28 -6.18 5.42 -3.90
C GLY A 28 -5.71 3.97 -3.85
N LYS A 29 -4.96 3.50 -4.87
CA LYS A 29 -4.51 2.11 -4.97
C LYS A 29 -3.48 1.79 -3.90
N TRP A 30 -3.75 0.73 -3.14
CA TRP A 30 -2.83 0.17 -2.17
C TRP A 30 -1.62 -0.48 -2.86
N THR A 31 -0.47 -0.40 -2.22
CA THR A 31 0.78 -0.95 -2.76
C THR A 31 1.58 -1.76 -1.76
N LEU A 32 1.51 -1.43 -0.48
CA LEU A 32 2.27 -2.12 0.56
C LEU A 32 1.50 -2.08 1.87
N ALA A 33 1.49 -3.19 2.60
CA ALA A 33 1.14 -3.21 4.02
C ALA A 33 2.31 -3.76 4.83
N ILE A 34 2.51 -3.23 6.04
CA ILE A 34 3.55 -3.66 6.98
C ILE A 34 2.87 -3.98 8.31
N LEU A 35 2.98 -5.24 8.75
CA LEU A 35 2.33 -5.73 9.97
C LEU A 35 3.12 -5.34 11.21
N ASN A 36 2.43 -4.87 12.26
CA ASN A 36 3.07 -4.43 13.50
C ASN A 36 3.77 -5.57 14.25
N PHE A 37 3.28 -6.81 14.14
CA PHE A 37 3.73 -7.91 15.01
C PHE A 37 5.16 -8.38 14.72
N ASN A 38 5.58 -8.37 13.46
CA ASN A 38 6.88 -8.88 13.02
C ASN A 38 7.52 -8.02 11.92
N GLY A 39 6.90 -6.91 11.52
CA GLY A 39 7.35 -6.10 10.39
C GLY A 39 7.16 -6.78 9.03
N GLN A 40 6.36 -7.86 8.93
CA GLN A 40 6.11 -8.52 7.67
C GLN A 40 5.49 -7.56 6.66
N GLU A 41 6.09 -7.53 5.49
CA GLU A 41 5.64 -6.77 4.35
C GLU A 41 4.71 -7.62 3.48
N ILE A 42 3.61 -7.03 3.02
CA ILE A 42 2.65 -7.62 2.11
C ILE A 42 2.60 -6.73 0.87
N ASP A 43 2.98 -7.28 -0.27
CA ASP A 43 2.85 -6.58 -1.57
C ASP A 43 1.37 -6.56 -1.98
N LEU A 44 0.84 -5.36 -2.20
CA LEU A 44 -0.54 -5.13 -2.61
C LEU A 44 -0.62 -4.59 -4.05
N ASN A 45 0.51 -4.47 -4.76
CA ASN A 45 0.52 -3.93 -6.11
C ASN A 45 -0.31 -4.79 -7.07
N GLY A 46 -1.39 -4.20 -7.59
CA GLY A 46 -2.27 -4.86 -8.54
C GLY A 46 -3.24 -5.86 -7.90
N ALA A 47 -3.23 -6.01 -6.58
CA ALA A 47 -4.23 -6.79 -5.86
C ALA A 47 -5.54 -6.00 -5.76
N GLU A 48 -6.66 -6.69 -5.89
CA GLU A 48 -7.97 -6.15 -5.56
C GLU A 48 -8.21 -6.36 -4.07
N VAL A 49 -8.09 -5.28 -3.29
CA VAL A 49 -8.14 -5.34 -1.82
C VAL A 49 -8.89 -4.16 -1.23
N GLU A 50 -9.56 -4.43 -0.10
CA GLU A 50 -10.04 -3.40 0.83
C GLU A 50 -9.33 -3.54 2.19
N LEU A 51 -8.99 -2.40 2.77
CA LEU A 51 -8.32 -2.34 4.08
C LEU A 51 -9.28 -1.74 5.10
N HIS A 52 -9.46 -2.46 6.21
CA HIS A 52 -10.34 -2.11 7.32
C HIS A 52 -9.56 -2.06 8.63
N GLU A 53 -10.15 -1.48 9.68
CA GLU A 53 -9.52 -1.46 11.01
C GLU A 53 -9.27 -2.85 11.60
N ASN A 54 -10.05 -3.86 11.20
CA ASN A 54 -9.93 -5.23 11.68
C ASN A 54 -9.13 -6.16 10.75
N GLY A 55 -8.68 -5.70 9.58
CA GLY A 55 -7.88 -6.54 8.68
C GLY A 55 -7.82 -6.09 7.23
N ILE A 56 -7.44 -7.02 6.37
CA ILE A 56 -7.27 -6.85 4.92
C ILE A 56 -8.15 -7.89 4.23
N GLU A 57 -8.99 -7.46 3.29
CA GLU A 57 -9.86 -8.31 2.47
C GLU A 57 -9.32 -8.39 1.03
N PHE A 58 -9.33 -9.59 0.45
CA PHE A 58 -8.83 -9.88 -0.90
C PHE A 58 -9.95 -10.46 -1.77
N PHE A 59 -10.01 -10.07 -3.05
CA PHE A 59 -11.03 -10.48 -4.01
C PHE A 59 -10.44 -11.28 -5.19
#